data_AF-A0A9P4NVI0-F1
#
_entry.id   AF-A0A9P4NVI0-F1
#
_cell.length_a   1.000
_cell.length_b   1.000
_cell.length_c   1.000
_cell.angle_alpha   90.00
_cell.angle_beta   90.00
_cell.angle_gamma   90.00
#
_symmetry.space_group_name_H-M   'P 1'
#
loop_
_entity.id
_entity.type
_entity.pdbx_description
1 polymer ?
#
loop_
_entity_poly.entity_id
_entity_poly.type
_entity_poly.pdbx_seq_one_letter_code
_entity_poly.pdbx_strand_id
1 'polypeptide(L)'
;MSTTEEAILSNFLLPPASLSEGLTLEQFTELFPKSKQSSAHISKLYRELKRQRARDVEDVKRNIAAEAQREEKQSRDVRRSRRTWHEVDLQGFDERDVQMETDLFGQAVTKSTSGKPHTLQSILPEMDATCTDLTEEIRTIDEEAEAILADIKATIGDLSDMRTGKFNRTPGSGTDLGEDVLDGLRKLEQICDDVGKG
;
A
#
# COMPACT_ATOMS: atom_id res chain seq x y z
N MET A 1 -22.26 17.63 8.91
CA MET A 1 -22.39 16.76 7.71
C MET A 1 -21.29 15.73 7.80
N SER A 2 -21.59 14.47 8.12
CA SER A 2 -20.58 13.41 8.12
C SER A 2 -20.21 13.07 6.68
N THR A 3 -19.02 13.45 6.25
CA THR A 3 -18.49 13.05 4.93
C THR A 3 -18.25 11.55 4.96
N THR A 4 -18.92 10.80 4.10
CA THR A 4 -18.67 9.37 3.91
C THR A 4 -17.24 9.14 3.44
N GLU A 5 -16.63 8.00 3.76
CA GLU A 5 -15.26 7.66 3.33
C GLU A 5 -15.13 7.71 1.79
N GLU A 6 -16.15 7.22 1.08
CA GLU A 6 -16.25 7.35 -0.38
C GLU A 6 -16.09 8.80 -0.85
N ALA A 7 -16.73 9.75 -0.18
CA ALA A 7 -16.63 11.17 -0.51
C ALA A 7 -15.24 11.73 -0.19
N ILE A 8 -14.59 11.26 0.88
CA ILE A 8 -13.23 11.67 1.24
C ILE A 8 -12.25 11.17 0.18
N LEU A 9 -12.26 9.86 -0.11
CA LEU A 9 -11.36 9.23 -1.06
C LEU A 9 -11.56 9.77 -2.47
N SER A 10 -12.82 9.98 -2.89
CA SER A 10 -13.12 10.54 -4.20
C SER A 10 -12.62 11.98 -4.33
N ASN A 11 -12.79 12.80 -3.29
CA ASN A 11 -12.33 14.19 -3.32
C ASN A 11 -10.81 14.32 -3.23
N PHE A 12 -10.12 13.35 -2.63
CA PHE A 12 -8.66 13.39 -2.50
C PHE A 12 -7.93 12.81 -3.72
N LEU A 13 -8.47 11.74 -4.32
CA LEU A 13 -7.76 10.96 -5.34
C LEU A 13 -8.17 11.28 -6.78
N LEU A 14 -9.35 11.86 -7.00
CA LEU A 14 -9.90 12.08 -8.35
C LEU A 14 -9.77 13.52 -8.91
N PRO A 15 -9.54 14.60 -8.14
CA PRO A 15 -9.33 15.92 -8.71
C PRO A 15 -7.84 16.32 -8.81
N PRO A 16 -7.35 16.88 -9.95
CA PRO A 16 -7.83 16.78 -11.32
C PRO A 16 -7.30 15.51 -12.01
N ALA A 17 -8.15 14.50 -12.12
CA ALA A 17 -7.84 13.20 -12.73
C ALA A 17 -7.61 13.29 -14.24
N SER A 18 -8.16 14.30 -14.93
CA SER A 18 -8.07 14.35 -16.38
C SER A 18 -6.69 14.86 -16.83
N LEU A 19 -6.11 14.23 -17.86
CA LEU A 19 -4.83 14.68 -18.41
C LEU A 19 -4.93 16.12 -18.91
N SER A 20 -6.05 16.46 -19.54
CA SER A 20 -6.24 17.75 -20.20
C SER A 20 -6.34 18.93 -19.25
N GLU A 21 -6.63 18.71 -17.96
CA GLU A 21 -6.59 19.74 -16.92
C GLU A 21 -5.16 20.03 -16.42
N GLY A 22 -4.30 19.01 -16.35
CA GLY A 22 -2.92 19.16 -15.87
C GLY A 22 -1.89 19.42 -16.96
N LEU A 23 -2.16 18.96 -18.20
CA LEU A 23 -1.27 19.09 -19.34
C LEU A 23 -2.09 19.12 -20.63
N THR A 24 -2.21 20.30 -21.23
CA THR A 24 -2.91 20.45 -22.51
C THR A 24 -2.08 19.85 -23.66
N LEU A 25 -2.71 19.64 -24.81
CA LEU A 25 -1.98 19.15 -26.00
C LEU A 25 -0.86 20.10 -26.40
N GLU A 26 -1.08 21.42 -26.29
CA GLU A 26 -0.10 22.45 -26.60
C GLU A 26 1.12 22.35 -25.66
N GLN A 27 0.87 22.30 -24.34
CA GLN A 27 1.93 22.10 -23.35
C GLN A 27 2.67 20.79 -23.55
N PHE A 28 1.95 19.72 -23.90
CA PHE A 28 2.57 18.43 -24.22
C PHE A 28 3.46 18.51 -25.47
N THR A 29 3.05 19.25 -26.50
CA THR A 29 3.87 19.45 -27.71
C THR A 29 5.13 20.25 -27.43
N GLU A 30 5.10 21.22 -26.50
CA GLU A 30 6.26 22.02 -26.12
C GLU A 30 7.39 21.20 -25.46
N LEU A 31 7.07 20.04 -24.86
CA LEU A 31 8.06 19.13 -24.28
C LEU A 31 8.97 18.47 -25.32
N PHE A 32 8.60 18.53 -26.61
CA PHE A 32 9.38 17.94 -27.69
C PHE A 32 10.28 19.01 -28.35
N PRO A 33 11.46 18.61 -28.90
CA PRO A 33 12.31 19.51 -29.66
C PRO A 33 11.56 20.16 -30.84
N LYS A 34 11.81 21.45 -31.11
CA LYS A 34 11.12 22.23 -32.16
C LYS A 34 11.07 21.55 -33.53
N SER A 35 12.08 20.76 -33.88
CA SER A 35 12.15 19.99 -35.13
C SER A 35 11.14 18.84 -35.24
N LYS A 36 10.54 18.41 -34.12
CA LYS A 36 9.60 17.30 -34.03
C LYS A 36 8.19 17.70 -33.60
N GLN A 37 7.98 18.93 -33.13
CA GLN A 37 6.69 19.44 -32.64
C GLN A 37 5.56 19.36 -33.68
N SER A 38 5.88 19.48 -34.97
CA SER A 38 4.93 19.35 -36.10
C SER A 38 4.60 17.89 -36.47
N SER A 39 5.13 16.90 -35.76
CA SER A 39 4.88 15.48 -36.04
C SER A 39 3.48 15.06 -35.58
N ALA A 40 2.71 14.46 -36.49
CA ALA A 40 1.39 13.86 -36.19
C ALA A 40 1.46 12.73 -35.13
N HIS A 41 2.66 12.19 -34.84
CA HIS A 41 2.85 11.17 -33.83
C HIS A 41 2.67 11.69 -32.40
N ILE A 42 2.95 12.99 -32.16
CA ILE A 42 2.80 13.60 -30.84
C ILE A 42 1.32 13.66 -30.43
N SER A 43 0.44 14.01 -31.37
CA SER A 43 -1.01 13.98 -31.14
C SER A 43 -1.53 12.56 -30.85
N LYS A 44 -1.01 11.56 -31.57
CA LYS A 44 -1.35 10.14 -31.31
C LYS A 44 -0.90 9.71 -29.90
N LEU A 45 0.31 10.08 -29.49
CA LEU A 45 0.86 9.77 -28.17
C LEU A 45 0.06 10.45 -27.06
N TYR A 46 -0.30 11.73 -27.22
CA TYR A 46 -1.14 12.44 -26.26
C TYR A 46 -2.52 11.78 -26.11
N ARG A 47 -3.13 11.36 -27.22
CA ARG A 47 -4.40 10.62 -27.19
C ARG A 47 -4.27 9.28 -26.46
N GLU A 48 -3.16 8.57 -26.66
CA GLU A 48 -2.89 7.32 -25.95
C GLU A 48 -2.71 7.56 -24.45
N LEU A 49 -1.94 8.58 -24.07
CA LEU A 49 -1.71 8.94 -22.66
C LEU A 49 -3.00 9.38 -21.96
N LYS A 50 -3.86 10.11 -22.68
CA LYS A 50 -5.22 10.45 -22.21
C LYS A 50 -6.07 9.20 -21.99
N ARG A 51 -5.97 8.20 -22.87
CA ARG A 51 -6.67 6.91 -22.72
C ARG A 51 -6.14 6.11 -21.54
N GLN A 52 -4.83 6.04 -21.37
CA GLN A 52 -4.19 5.34 -20.25
C GLN A 52 -4.62 5.95 -18.92
N ARG A 53 -4.49 7.27 -18.78
CA ARG A 53 -4.92 7.98 -17.55
C ARG A 53 -6.41 7.81 -17.28
N ALA A 54 -7.27 7.78 -18.31
CA ALA A 54 -8.69 7.50 -18.12
C ALA A 54 -8.93 6.08 -17.54
N ARG A 55 -8.14 5.07 -17.93
CA ARG A 55 -8.23 3.73 -17.34
C ARG A 55 -7.80 3.73 -15.88
N ASP A 56 -6.67 4.37 -15.58
CA ASP A 56 -6.16 4.46 -14.21
C ASP A 56 -7.18 5.12 -13.27
N VAL A 57 -7.84 6.18 -13.75
CA VAL A 57 -8.90 6.88 -13.00
C VAL A 57 -10.12 6.00 -12.76
N GLU A 58 -10.53 5.20 -13.74
CA GLU A 58 -11.61 4.23 -13.57
C GLU A 58 -11.25 3.09 -12.61
N ASP A 59 -9.99 2.66 -12.59
CA ASP A 59 -9.50 1.66 -11.64
C ASP A 59 -9.46 2.23 -10.20
N VAL A 60 -9.02 3.48 -10.04
CA VAL A 60 -9.08 4.18 -8.74
C VAL A 60 -10.52 4.30 -8.25
N LYS A 61 -11.47 4.70 -9.10
CA LYS A 61 -12.91 4.73 -8.72
C LYS A 61 -13.42 3.37 -8.27
N ARG A 62 -13.04 2.29 -8.97
CA ARG A 62 -13.44 0.93 -8.60
C ARG A 62 -12.87 0.53 -7.24
N ASN A 63 -11.63 0.90 -6.96
CA ASN A 63 -10.99 0.63 -5.67
C ASN A 63 -11.65 1.42 -4.54
N ILE A 64 -12.01 2.68 -4.77
CA ILE A 64 -12.75 3.49 -3.79
C ILE A 64 -14.09 2.82 -3.44
N ALA A 65 -14.83 2.35 -4.44
CA ALA A 65 -16.09 1.63 -4.21
C ALA A 65 -15.90 0.33 -3.43
N ALA A 66 -14.83 -0.42 -3.72
CA ALA A 66 -14.49 -1.64 -2.98
C ALA A 66 -14.11 -1.35 -1.51
N GLU A 67 -13.38 -0.25 -1.27
CA GLU A 67 -12.97 0.15 0.07
C GLU A 67 -14.17 0.62 0.92
N ALA A 68 -15.09 1.38 0.33
CA ALA A 68 -16.33 1.77 1.00
C ALA A 68 -17.17 0.56 1.45
N GLN A 69 -17.17 -0.54 0.67
CA GLN A 69 -17.83 -1.79 1.09
C GLN A 69 -17.09 -2.51 2.22
N ARG A 70 -15.76 -2.41 2.25
CA ARG A 70 -14.95 -2.97 3.34
C ARG A 70 -15.19 -2.23 4.65
N GLU A 71 -15.30 -0.91 4.62
CA GLU A 71 -15.66 -0.09 5.78
C GLU A 71 -16.98 -0.58 6.40
N GLU A 72 -18.03 -0.79 5.59
CA GLU A 72 -19.32 -1.24 6.10
C GLU A 72 -19.22 -2.63 6.77
N LYS A 73 -18.41 -3.53 6.20
CA LYS A 73 -18.16 -4.85 6.80
C LYS A 73 -17.39 -4.71 8.11
N GLN A 74 -16.30 -3.95 8.12
CA GLN A 74 -15.46 -3.74 9.30
C GLN A 74 -16.23 -3.03 10.42
N SER A 75 -17.02 -2.01 10.10
CA SER A 75 -17.89 -1.30 11.04
C SER A 75 -18.94 -2.23 11.64
N ARG A 76 -19.51 -3.15 10.85
CA ARG A 76 -20.41 -4.20 11.35
C ARG A 76 -19.70 -5.19 12.26
N ASP A 77 -18.49 -5.62 11.92
CA ASP A 77 -17.72 -6.59 12.71
C ASP A 77 -17.22 -5.97 14.02
N VAL A 78 -16.81 -4.70 14.02
CA VAL A 78 -16.50 -3.93 15.23
C VAL A 78 -17.73 -3.76 16.11
N ARG A 79 -18.90 -3.44 15.54
CA ARG A 79 -20.16 -3.35 16.29
C ARG A 79 -20.57 -4.69 16.88
N ARG A 80 -20.40 -5.79 16.15
CA ARG A 80 -20.68 -7.15 16.64
C ARG A 80 -19.74 -7.54 17.77
N SER A 81 -18.44 -7.36 17.57
CA SER A 81 -17.43 -7.62 18.60
C SER A 81 -17.73 -6.83 19.87
N ARG A 82 -18.05 -5.53 19.74
CA ARG A 82 -18.40 -4.70 20.90
C ARG A 82 -19.65 -5.20 21.63
N ARG A 83 -20.64 -5.76 20.92
CA ARG A 83 -21.83 -6.37 21.53
C ARG A 83 -21.49 -7.70 22.22
N THR A 84 -20.71 -8.57 21.60
CA THR A 84 -20.31 -9.85 22.21
C THR A 84 -19.45 -9.63 23.44
N TRP A 85 -18.53 -8.66 23.42
CA TRP A 85 -17.77 -8.25 24.59
C TRP A 85 -18.69 -7.74 25.70
N HIS A 86 -19.68 -6.91 25.35
CA HIS A 86 -20.66 -6.41 26.33
C HIS A 86 -21.57 -7.52 26.89
N GLU A 87 -21.97 -8.49 26.08
CA GLU A 87 -22.81 -9.62 26.50
C GLU A 87 -22.05 -10.61 27.39
N VAL A 88 -20.77 -10.86 27.11
CA VAL A 88 -19.89 -11.66 27.98
C VAL A 88 -19.61 -10.94 29.31
N ASP A 89 -19.52 -9.61 29.30
CA ASP A 89 -19.32 -8.80 30.52
C ASP A 89 -20.57 -8.74 31.42
N LEU A 90 -21.77 -8.87 30.84
CA LEU A 90 -23.05 -8.84 31.56
C LEU A 90 -23.54 -10.19 32.10
N GLN A 91 -22.94 -11.32 31.71
CA GLN A 91 -23.35 -12.67 32.16
C GLN A 91 -23.14 -12.93 33.67
N GLY A 92 -22.63 -11.97 34.45
CA GLY A 92 -22.39 -12.07 35.89
C GLY A 92 -23.14 -11.08 36.79
N PHE A 93 -23.99 -10.19 36.24
CA PHE A 93 -24.68 -9.14 37.01
C PHE A 93 -26.20 -9.38 37.10
N ASP A 94 -26.82 -9.04 38.23
CA ASP A 94 -28.28 -9.03 38.38
C ASP A 94 -28.87 -7.92 37.48
N GLU A 95 -29.83 -8.27 36.65
CA GLU A 95 -30.50 -7.40 35.68
C GLU A 95 -31.06 -6.12 36.35
N ARG A 96 -31.39 -6.22 37.64
CA ARG A 96 -31.85 -5.09 38.47
C ARG A 96 -30.76 -4.09 38.82
N ASP A 97 -29.52 -4.53 39.03
CA ASP A 97 -28.40 -3.65 39.38
C ASP A 97 -27.97 -2.83 38.15
N VAL A 98 -27.96 -3.47 36.97
CA VAL A 98 -27.67 -2.81 35.69
C VAL A 98 -28.71 -1.74 35.38
N GLN A 99 -30.00 -2.02 35.60
CA GLN A 99 -31.07 -1.05 35.40
C GLN A 99 -30.93 0.15 36.38
N MET A 100 -30.60 -0.13 37.64
CA MET A 100 -30.44 0.90 38.66
C MET A 100 -29.26 1.85 38.37
N GLU A 101 -28.13 1.33 37.86
CA GLU A 101 -27.01 2.17 37.42
C GLU A 101 -27.36 3.04 36.21
N THR A 102 -28.12 2.50 35.24
CA THR A 102 -28.52 3.29 34.06
C THR A 102 -29.43 4.46 34.42
N ASP A 103 -30.31 4.28 35.41
CA ASP A 103 -31.21 5.31 35.90
C ASP A 103 -30.49 6.36 36.77
N LEU A 104 -29.41 5.97 37.47
CA LEU A 104 -28.69 6.84 38.39
C LEU A 104 -27.61 7.71 37.71
N PHE A 105 -26.89 7.16 36.72
CA PHE A 105 -25.73 7.84 36.11
C PHE A 105 -25.95 8.34 34.69
N GLY A 106 -27.02 7.89 34.02
CA GLY A 106 -27.32 8.26 32.65
C GLY A 106 -26.27 7.76 31.65
N GLN A 107 -26.68 7.66 30.38
CA GLN A 107 -25.90 7.05 29.29
C GLN A 107 -24.58 7.77 28.93
N ALA A 108 -24.21 8.83 29.64
CA ALA A 108 -23.05 9.68 29.33
C ALA A 108 -21.74 9.25 30.00
N VAL A 109 -21.78 8.44 31.08
CA VAL A 109 -20.58 8.08 31.84
C VAL A 109 -19.89 6.81 31.28
N THR A 110 -20.55 6.01 30.46
CA THR A 110 -20.00 4.73 29.95
C THR A 110 -18.97 4.86 28.82
N LYS A 111 -18.52 6.08 28.48
CA LYS A 111 -17.47 6.31 27.48
C LYS A 111 -16.05 6.45 28.04
N SER A 112 -15.88 6.53 29.36
CA SER A 112 -14.57 6.39 29.99
C SER A 112 -14.58 5.13 30.82
N THR A 113 -13.78 4.14 30.41
CA THR A 113 -13.40 2.95 31.19
C THR A 113 -14.55 2.04 31.64
N SER A 114 -15.14 1.29 30.70
CA SER A 114 -15.91 0.08 31.03
C SER A 114 -14.99 -1.11 31.34
N GLY A 115 -13.96 -0.89 32.15
CA GLY A 115 -13.17 -1.95 32.76
C GLY A 115 -13.70 -2.16 34.16
N LYS A 116 -13.74 -3.41 34.62
CA LYS A 116 -13.99 -3.76 36.02
C LYS A 116 -13.14 -2.84 36.91
N PRO A 117 -13.65 -2.32 38.05
CA PRO A 117 -12.79 -1.62 38.98
C PRO A 117 -11.68 -2.58 39.41
N HIS A 118 -10.43 -2.31 39.01
CA HIS A 118 -9.31 -3.17 39.43
C HIS A 118 -9.22 -3.12 40.96
N THR A 119 -9.13 -4.28 41.57
CA THR A 119 -8.76 -4.38 42.99
C THR A 119 -7.25 -4.45 43.07
N LEU A 120 -6.67 -4.08 44.22
CA LEU A 120 -5.21 -4.19 44.43
C LEU A 120 -4.65 -5.60 44.13
N GLN A 121 -5.50 -6.63 44.24
CA GLN A 121 -5.14 -8.02 43.94
C GLN A 121 -5.18 -8.35 42.44
N SER A 122 -6.00 -7.67 41.64
CA SER A 122 -6.12 -7.91 40.19
C SER A 122 -5.22 -7.00 39.36
N ILE A 123 -4.87 -5.81 39.87
CA ILE A 123 -4.11 -4.82 39.10
C ILE A 123 -2.66 -5.22 38.88
N LEU A 124 -2.00 -5.81 39.87
CA LEU A 124 -0.60 -6.23 39.76
C LEU A 124 -0.38 -7.34 38.71
N PRO A 125 -1.13 -8.46 38.72
CA PRO A 125 -0.94 -9.50 37.71
C PRO A 125 -1.34 -9.03 36.30
N GLU A 126 -2.33 -8.13 36.19
CA GLU A 126 -2.73 -7.55 34.90
C GLU A 126 -1.70 -6.55 34.36
N MET A 127 -1.07 -5.76 35.24
CA MET A 127 0.06 -4.90 34.88
C MET A 127 1.28 -5.72 34.45
N ASP A 128 1.61 -6.80 35.17
CA ASP A 128 2.71 -7.69 34.79
C ASP A 128 2.44 -8.35 33.43
N ALA A 129 1.23 -8.83 33.18
CA ALA A 129 0.82 -9.37 31.89
C ALA A 129 0.89 -8.31 30.77
N THR A 130 0.43 -7.10 31.04
CA THR A 130 0.50 -6.00 30.07
C THR A 130 1.96 -5.62 29.79
N CYS A 131 2.83 -5.63 30.81
CA CYS A 131 4.25 -5.39 30.64
C CYS A 131 4.91 -6.49 29.81
N THR A 132 4.55 -7.76 30.00
CA THR A 132 5.07 -8.84 29.15
C THR A 132 4.61 -8.70 27.71
N ASP A 133 3.32 -8.41 27.50
CA ASP A 133 2.73 -8.26 26.16
C ASP A 133 3.39 -7.09 25.41
N LEU A 134 3.57 -5.94 26.05
CA LEU A 134 4.25 -4.78 25.46
C LEU A 134 5.73 -5.08 25.15
N THR A 135 6.39 -5.87 25.99
CA THR A 135 7.80 -6.23 25.75
C THR A 135 7.92 -7.18 24.56
N GLU A 136 6.98 -8.11 24.38
CA GLU A 136 6.90 -8.96 23.20
C GLU A 136 6.59 -8.14 21.94
N GLU A 137 5.63 -7.22 22.01
CA GLU A 137 5.29 -6.33 20.89
C GLU A 137 6.50 -5.49 20.46
N ILE A 138 7.22 -4.88 21.40
CA ILE A 138 8.46 -4.14 21.11
C ILE A 138 9.47 -5.04 20.39
N ARG A 139 9.66 -6.27 20.87
CA ARG A 139 10.58 -7.22 20.25
C ARG A 139 10.18 -7.55 18.81
N THR A 140 8.89 -7.75 18.55
CA THR A 140 8.40 -8.01 17.18
C THR A 140 8.62 -6.81 16.26
N ILE A 141 8.38 -5.59 16.75
CA ILE A 141 8.59 -4.37 15.98
C ILE A 141 10.09 -4.18 15.66
N ASP A 142 10.97 -4.46 16.61
CA ASP A 142 12.42 -4.39 16.38
C ASP A 142 12.88 -5.41 15.32
N GLU A 143 12.37 -6.65 15.38
CA GLU A 143 12.64 -7.69 14.37
C GLU A 143 12.16 -7.26 12.96
N GLU A 144 10.96 -6.70 12.86
CA GLU A 144 10.41 -6.17 11.60
C GLU A 144 11.23 -4.97 11.08
N ALA A 145 11.65 -4.07 11.96
CA ALA A 145 12.47 -2.92 11.59
C ALA A 145 13.84 -3.35 11.07
N GLU A 146 14.47 -4.35 11.69
CA GLU A 146 15.73 -4.94 11.21
C GLU A 146 15.57 -5.59 9.83
N ALA A 147 14.48 -6.31 9.61
CA ALA A 147 14.17 -6.92 8.31
C ALA A 147 14.00 -5.85 7.22
N ILE A 148 13.20 -4.81 7.48
CA ILE A 148 12.99 -3.70 6.54
C ILE A 148 14.31 -2.98 6.24
N LEU A 149 15.16 -2.76 7.26
CA LEU A 149 16.47 -2.15 7.06
C LEU A 149 17.40 -3.02 6.21
N ALA A 150 17.35 -4.35 6.37
CA ALA A 150 18.10 -5.27 5.53
C ALA A 150 17.64 -5.18 4.06
N ASP A 151 16.33 -5.15 3.82
CA ASP A 151 15.75 -5.00 2.48
C ASP A 151 16.13 -3.66 1.83
N ILE A 152 16.08 -2.56 2.59
CA ILE A 152 16.53 -1.24 2.10
C ILE A 152 18.02 -1.29 1.74
N LYS A 153 18.86 -1.92 2.55
CA LYS A 153 20.30 -2.06 2.24
C LYS A 153 20.53 -2.92 0.99
N ALA A 154 19.79 -4.01 0.83
CA ALA A 154 19.86 -4.87 -0.34
C ALA A 154 19.47 -4.10 -1.61
N THR A 155 18.33 -3.42 -1.59
CA THR A 155 17.86 -2.60 -2.72
C THR A 155 18.83 -1.46 -3.05
N ILE A 156 19.42 -0.78 -2.06
CA ILE A 156 20.48 0.21 -2.31
C ILE A 156 21.71 -0.45 -2.94
N GLY A 157 22.09 -1.64 -2.49
CA GLY A 157 23.16 -2.45 -3.08
C GLY A 157 22.91 -2.72 -4.56
N ASP A 158 21.73 -3.24 -4.89
CA ASP A 158 21.32 -3.54 -6.26
C ASP A 158 21.31 -2.27 -7.14
N LEU A 159 20.72 -1.18 -6.65
CA LEU A 159 20.70 0.11 -7.36
C LEU A 159 22.11 0.69 -7.54
N SER A 160 22.99 0.51 -6.56
CA SER A 160 24.40 0.92 -6.65
C SER A 160 25.16 0.07 -7.67
N ASP A 161 24.87 -1.23 -7.75
CA ASP A 161 25.45 -2.14 -8.74
C ASP A 161 24.94 -1.83 -10.16
N MET A 162 23.68 -1.42 -10.32
CA MET A 162 23.18 -0.88 -11.58
C MET A 162 23.92 0.41 -11.97
N ARG A 163 24.08 1.35 -11.02
CA ARG A 163 24.77 2.63 -11.28
C ARG A 163 26.25 2.45 -11.62
N THR A 164 26.91 1.48 -10.98
CA THR A 164 28.33 1.19 -11.18
C THR A 164 28.59 0.22 -12.33
N GLY A 165 27.53 -0.25 -13.02
CA GLY A 165 27.65 -1.09 -14.21
C GLY A 165 28.07 -2.53 -13.93
N LYS A 166 27.93 -3.03 -12.70
CA LYS A 166 28.30 -4.42 -12.37
C LYS A 166 27.33 -5.47 -12.92
N PHE A 167 26.13 -5.06 -13.33
CA PHE A 167 25.18 -5.91 -14.06
C PHE A 167 25.67 -6.33 -15.46
N ASN A 168 26.75 -5.72 -15.94
CA ASN A 168 27.46 -6.16 -17.12
C ASN A 168 28.16 -7.51 -16.93
N ARG A 169 28.10 -8.17 -15.77
CA ARG A 169 28.70 -9.51 -15.59
C ARG A 169 27.60 -10.54 -15.44
N THR A 170 27.56 -11.52 -16.34
CA THR A 170 26.62 -12.63 -16.27
C THR A 170 26.97 -13.54 -15.09
N PRO A 171 26.00 -13.96 -14.26
CA PRO A 171 26.28 -14.86 -13.14
C PRO A 171 26.88 -16.19 -13.65
N GLY A 172 28.14 -16.46 -13.30
CA GLY A 172 28.85 -17.68 -13.71
C GLY A 172 29.74 -17.55 -14.95
N SER A 173 29.69 -16.43 -15.66
CA SER A 173 30.70 -16.08 -16.68
C SER A 173 31.63 -15.01 -16.12
N GLY A 174 32.93 -15.20 -16.23
CA GLY A 174 33.92 -14.21 -15.79
C GLY A 174 34.02 -12.98 -16.71
N THR A 175 33.20 -12.94 -17.78
CA THR A 175 33.26 -11.99 -18.89
C THR A 175 32.11 -10.98 -18.83
N ASP A 176 32.29 -9.85 -19.52
CA ASP A 176 31.24 -8.85 -19.67
C ASP A 176 30.12 -9.43 -20.56
N LEU A 177 28.85 -9.18 -20.23
CA LEU A 177 27.66 -9.52 -21.00
C LEU A 177 27.80 -9.04 -22.45
N GLY A 178 28.48 -7.90 -22.67
CA GLY A 178 28.83 -7.43 -24.01
C GLY A 178 29.72 -8.40 -24.78
N GLU A 179 30.72 -9.01 -24.14
CA GLU A 179 31.61 -10.00 -24.75
C GLU A 179 30.87 -11.31 -25.04
N ASP A 180 30.01 -11.77 -24.12
CA ASP A 180 29.20 -12.98 -24.32
C ASP A 180 28.23 -12.83 -25.51
N VAL A 181 27.61 -11.64 -25.64
CA VAL A 181 26.73 -11.32 -26.78
C VAL A 181 27.53 -11.23 -28.08
N LEU A 182 28.72 -10.62 -28.07
CA LEU A 182 29.59 -10.54 -29.24
C LEU A 182 30.06 -11.93 -29.71
N ASP A 183 30.43 -12.81 -28.79
CA ASP A 183 30.82 -14.18 -29.11
C ASP A 183 29.64 -15.02 -29.59
N GLY A 184 28.44 -14.80 -29.03
CA GLY A 184 27.20 -15.39 -29.53
C GLY A 184 26.89 -14.95 -30.97
N LEU A 185 27.04 -13.66 -31.27
CA LEU A 185 26.84 -13.10 -32.61
C LEU A 185 27.87 -13.62 -33.62
N ARG A 186 29.15 -13.73 -33.24
CA ARG A 186 30.20 -14.33 -34.09
C ARG A 186 29.91 -15.79 -34.42
N LYS A 187 29.42 -16.58 -33.45
CA LYS A 187 29.00 -17.96 -33.69
C LYS A 187 27.82 -18.02 -34.66
N LEU A 188 26.85 -17.12 -34.53
CA LEU A 188 25.72 -17.04 -35.44
C LEU A 188 26.15 -16.64 -36.86
N GLU A 189 27.07 -15.68 -36.98
CA GLU A 189 27.66 -15.25 -38.26
C GLU A 189 28.38 -16.41 -38.96
N GLN A 190 29.19 -17.19 -38.23
CA GLN A 190 29.80 -18.41 -38.77
C GLN A 190 28.77 -19.43 -39.26
N ILE A 191 27.70 -19.67 -38.49
CA ILE A 191 26.64 -20.61 -38.89
C ILE A 191 25.93 -20.10 -40.16
N CYS A 192 25.66 -18.81 -40.27
CA CYS A 192 25.04 -18.22 -41.46
C CYS A 192 25.96 -18.29 -42.69
N ASP A 193 27.26 -18.06 -42.53
CA ASP A 193 28.25 -18.16 -43.62
C ASP A 193 28.42 -19.62 -44.09
N ASP A 194 28.34 -20.59 -43.18
CA ASP A 194 28.42 -22.01 -43.52
C ASP A 194 27.15 -22.49 -44.24
N VAL A 195 25.97 -21.97 -43.88
CA VAL A 195 24.69 -22.26 -44.57
C VAL A 195 24.62 -21.58 -45.94
N GLY A 196 25.28 -20.45 -46.15
CA GLY A 196 25.33 -19.75 -47.43
C GLY A 196 26.31 -20.34 -48.46
N LYS A 197 27.17 -21.29 -48.06
CA LYS A 197 28.19 -21.93 -48.91
C LYS A 197 27.85 -23.37 -49.33
N GLY A 198 26.67 -23.88 -48.96
CA GLY A 198 26.11 -25.16 -49.42
C GLY A 198 25.00 -24.96 -50.44
#